data_AF-A0A5C8GKX7-F1
#
_entry.id   AF-A0A5C8GKX7-F1
#
_cell.length_a   1.000
_cell.length_b   1.000
_cell.length_c   1.000
_cell.angle_alpha   90.00
_cell.angle_beta   90.00
_cell.angle_gamma   90.00
#
_symmetry.space_group_name_H-M   'P 1'
#
loop_
_entity.id
_entity.type
_entity.pdbx_description
1 polymer ?
#
loop_
_entity_poly.entity_id
_entity_poly.type
_entity_poly.pdbx_seq_one_letter_code
_entity_poly.pdbx_strand_id
1 'polypeptide(L)'
;MNTIQVEQLLAVNGGKIPFEAWELVKRSLMEMDLHTANLRFSMMKDPTISIILSILLGQLGIDRFYIGDIGLGVLKLITCGGAGIWWIVDLFLIMNETRAKNLRLLQTGYSY
;
A
#
# COMPACT_ATOMS: atom_id res chain seq x y z
N MET A 1 22.80 5.87 -0.07
CA MET A 1 22.88 4.37 -0.01
C MET A 1 23.59 3.82 -1.26
N ASN A 2 24.32 2.69 -1.17
CA ASN A 2 24.99 2.12 -2.36
C ASN A 2 24.01 1.34 -3.25
N THR A 3 24.32 1.23 -4.55
CA THR A 3 23.44 0.55 -5.54
C THR A 3 23.08 -0.88 -5.16
N ILE A 4 24.03 -1.66 -4.62
CA ILE A 4 23.78 -3.04 -4.16
C ILE A 4 22.72 -3.08 -3.05
N GLN A 5 22.79 -2.15 -2.09
CA GLN A 5 21.83 -2.09 -0.98
C GLN A 5 20.44 -1.68 -1.48
N VAL A 6 20.37 -0.76 -2.45
CA VAL A 6 19.12 -0.36 -3.10
C VAL A 6 18.48 -1.56 -3.81
N GLU A 7 19.24 -2.25 -4.67
CA GLU A 7 18.74 -3.42 -5.41
C GLU A 7 18.31 -4.56 -4.47
N GLN A 8 19.03 -4.78 -3.36
CA GLN A 8 18.63 -5.76 -2.35
C GLN A 8 17.30 -5.41 -1.68
N LEU A 9 17.11 -4.16 -1.25
CA LEU A 9 15.85 -3.72 -0.63
C LEU A 9 14.68 -3.83 -1.59
N LEU A 10 14.92 -3.50 -2.85
CA LEU A 10 13.97 -3.61 -3.94
C LEU A 10 13.64 -5.07 -4.27
N ALA A 11 14.60 -5.98 -4.25
CA ALA A 11 14.34 -7.41 -4.44
C ALA A 11 13.45 -7.98 -3.33
N VAL A 12 13.65 -7.56 -2.08
CA VAL A 12 12.86 -8.03 -0.93
C VAL A 12 11.45 -7.43 -0.89
N ASN A 13 11.32 -6.15 -1.25
CA ASN A 13 10.06 -5.41 -1.06
C ASN A 13 9.37 -4.99 -2.36
N GLY A 14 9.90 -5.36 -3.52
CA GLY A 14 9.39 -4.93 -4.82
C GLY A 14 7.94 -5.33 -5.06
N GLY A 15 7.52 -6.46 -4.46
CA GLY A 15 6.12 -6.91 -4.47
C GLY A 15 5.13 -5.93 -3.82
N LYS A 16 5.59 -4.95 -3.03
CA LYS A 16 4.76 -3.94 -2.35
C LYS A 16 4.71 -2.58 -3.05
N ILE A 17 5.51 -2.39 -4.10
CA ILE A 17 5.71 -1.11 -4.81
C ILE A 17 4.98 -1.18 -6.17
N PRO A 18 4.45 -0.07 -6.70
CA PRO A 18 3.92 -0.02 -8.07
C PRO A 18 5.04 -0.10 -9.11
N PHE A 19 4.82 -0.88 -10.18
CA PHE A 19 5.85 -1.14 -11.20
C PHE A 19 6.29 0.13 -11.93
N GLU A 20 5.36 1.04 -12.16
CA GLU A 20 5.58 2.34 -12.78
C GLU A 20 6.47 3.28 -11.96
N ALA A 21 6.53 3.10 -10.64
CA ALA A 21 7.29 3.97 -9.74
C ALA A 21 8.70 3.44 -9.43
N TRP A 22 9.13 2.36 -10.09
CA TRP A 22 10.40 1.69 -9.78
C TRP A 22 11.61 2.63 -9.84
N GLU A 23 11.68 3.43 -10.91
CA GLU A 23 12.75 4.40 -11.13
C GLU A 23 12.72 5.51 -10.08
N LEU A 24 11.52 5.95 -9.70
CA LEU A 24 11.33 6.98 -8.68
C LEU A 24 11.77 6.47 -7.30
N VAL A 25 11.39 5.24 -6.94
CA VAL A 25 11.80 4.61 -5.68
C VAL A 25 13.31 4.40 -5.66
N LYS A 26 13.93 3.95 -6.75
CA LYS A 26 15.39 3.82 -6.85
C LYS A 26 16.08 5.14 -6.50
N ARG A 27 15.62 6.25 -7.07
CA ARG A 27 16.16 7.59 -6.80
C ARG A 27 15.98 7.99 -5.34
N SER A 28 14.77 7.87 -4.79
CA SER A 28 14.52 8.17 -3.39
C SER A 28 15.35 7.31 -2.43
N LEU A 29 15.59 6.04 -2.76
CA LEU A 29 16.44 5.15 -1.96
C LEU A 29 17.92 5.54 -2.03
N MET A 30 18.44 5.95 -3.20
CA MET A 30 19.83 6.38 -3.33
C MET A 30 20.14 7.59 -2.45
N GLU A 31 19.17 8.51 -2.34
CA GLU A 31 19.26 9.73 -1.53
C GLU A 31 19.07 9.50 -0.02
N MET A 32 18.44 8.39 0.39
CA MET A 32 18.20 8.05 1.79
C MET A 32 19.36 7.27 2.44
N ASP A 33 19.36 7.29 3.78
CA ASP A 33 20.14 6.37 4.60
C ASP A 33 19.48 4.98 4.71
N LEU A 34 20.29 3.93 4.86
CA LEU A 34 19.83 2.55 4.96
C LEU A 34 18.87 2.33 6.14
N HIS A 35 19.12 2.99 7.28
CA HIS A 35 18.28 2.83 8.46
C HIS A 35 16.88 3.41 8.22
N THR A 36 16.80 4.63 7.68
CA THR A 36 15.53 5.28 7.32
C THR A 36 14.77 4.47 6.28
N ALA A 37 15.46 3.93 5.27
CA ALA A 37 14.84 3.08 4.26
C ALA A 37 14.21 1.84 4.90
N ASN A 38 14.96 1.09 5.73
CA ASN A 38 14.45 -0.09 6.42
C ASN A 38 13.22 0.18 7.30
N LEU A 39 13.20 1.32 8.00
CA LEU A 39 12.03 1.75 8.78
C LEU A 39 10.81 1.99 7.89
N ARG A 40 10.97 2.66 6.75
CA ARG A 40 9.87 2.88 5.80
C ARG A 40 9.37 1.56 5.20
N PHE A 41 10.29 0.65 4.87
CA PHE A 41 9.96 -0.69 4.38
C PHE A 41 9.18 -1.55 5.39
N SER A 42 9.50 -1.44 6.69
CA SER A 42 8.80 -2.21 7.73
C SER A 42 7.35 -1.74 7.94
N MET A 43 7.07 -0.46 7.68
CA MET A 43 5.73 0.12 7.81
C MET A 43 4.81 -0.17 6.62
N MET A 44 5.36 -0.60 5.48
CA MET A 44 4.58 -0.87 4.27
C MET A 44 3.63 -2.05 4.44
N LYS A 45 2.40 -1.85 3.97
CA LYS A 45 1.34 -2.84 3.99
C LYS A 45 1.48 -3.80 2.82
N ASP A 46 0.96 -5.02 2.97
CA ASP A 46 1.03 -6.02 1.91
C ASP A 46 -0.21 -5.91 1.00
N PRO A 47 -0.04 -5.68 -0.31
CA PRO A 47 -1.16 -5.65 -1.26
C PRO A 47 -1.94 -6.98 -1.29
N THR A 48 -1.26 -8.10 -1.07
CA THR A 48 -1.85 -9.45 -1.04
C THR A 48 -2.78 -9.59 0.18
N ILE A 49 -2.33 -9.12 1.35
CA ILE A 49 -3.17 -9.11 2.55
C ILE A 49 -4.36 -8.17 2.35
N SER A 50 -4.14 -7.03 1.68
CA SER A 50 -5.22 -6.06 1.40
C SER A 50 -6.33 -6.67 0.54
N ILE A 51 -5.99 -7.42 -0.51
CA ILE A 51 -7.00 -8.08 -1.35
C ILE A 51 -7.66 -9.27 -0.64
N ILE A 52 -6.93 -10.04 0.16
CA ILE A 52 -7.51 -11.11 0.98
C ILE A 52 -8.54 -10.53 1.97
N LEU A 53 -8.21 -9.42 2.63
CA LEU A 53 -9.13 -8.68 3.49
C LEU A 53 -10.33 -8.15 2.71
N SER A 54 -10.12 -7.68 1.48
CA SER A 54 -11.22 -7.18 0.63
C SER A 54 -12.17 -8.31 0.23
N ILE A 55 -11.67 -9.50 -0.10
CA ILE A 55 -12.49 -10.67 -0.43
C ILE A 55 -13.31 -11.12 0.77
N LEU A 56 -12.70 -11.26 1.94
CA LEU A 56 -13.35 -11.82 3.13
C LEU A 56 -14.24 -10.81 3.87
N LEU A 57 -13.80 -9.54 3.92
CA LEU A 57 -14.34 -8.52 4.81
C LEU A 57 -14.58 -7.17 4.12
N GLY A 58 -14.45 -7.09 2.78
CA GLY A 58 -14.57 -5.83 2.04
C GLY A 58 -15.99 -5.25 2.01
N GLN A 59 -17.01 -6.08 2.27
CA GLN A 59 -18.40 -5.64 2.45
C GLN A 59 -18.57 -4.81 3.75
N LEU A 60 -17.73 -5.06 4.76
CA LEU A 60 -17.64 -4.27 6.00
C LEU A 60 -16.62 -3.11 5.87
N GLY A 61 -15.91 -2.99 4.74
CA GLY A 61 -14.89 -1.96 4.53
C GLY A 61 -13.58 -2.17 5.31
N ILE A 62 -13.32 -3.38 5.84
CA ILE A 62 -12.13 -3.70 6.65
C ILE A 62 -10.83 -3.59 5.85
N ASP A 63 -10.88 -3.84 4.55
CA ASP A 63 -9.78 -3.60 3.62
C ASP A 63 -9.38 -2.11 3.55
N ARG A 64 -10.36 -1.20 3.55
CA ARG A 64 -10.11 0.25 3.59
C ARG A 64 -9.55 0.70 4.94
N PHE A 65 -10.04 0.14 6.05
CA PHE A 65 -9.47 0.39 7.37
C PHE A 65 -8.02 -0.08 7.48
N TYR A 66 -7.66 -1.22 6.88
CA TYR A 66 -6.29 -1.75 6.88
C TYR A 66 -5.27 -0.80 6.21
N ILE A 67 -5.68 -0.16 5.11
CA ILE A 67 -4.85 0.81 4.40
C ILE A 67 -4.95 2.23 4.95
N GLY A 68 -5.72 2.47 6.02
CA GLY A 68 -5.90 3.78 6.65
C GLY A 68 -6.97 4.68 6.03
N ASP A 69 -7.75 4.19 5.06
CA ASP A 69 -8.90 4.90 4.47
C ASP A 69 -10.16 4.75 5.35
N ILE A 70 -10.09 5.28 6.57
CA ILE A 70 -11.17 5.17 7.56
C ILE A 70 -12.47 5.79 7.04
N GLY A 71 -12.39 6.94 6.35
CA GLY A 71 -13.58 7.62 5.81
C GLY A 71 -14.36 6.77 4.80
N LEU A 72 -13.66 6.15 3.85
CA LEU A 72 -14.29 5.25 2.86
C LEU A 72 -14.82 3.96 3.50
N GLY A 73 -14.12 3.42 4.49
CA GLY A 73 -14.59 2.28 5.28
C GLY A 73 -15.89 2.58 6.03
N VAL A 74 -15.98 3.74 6.69
CA VAL A 74 -17.20 4.17 7.39
C VAL A 74 -18.34 4.43 6.42
N LEU A 75 -18.06 5.05 5.26
CA LEU A 75 -19.07 5.29 4.23
C LEU A 75 -19.66 3.98 3.69
N LYS A 76 -18.84 2.93 3.52
CA LYS A 76 -19.32 1.57 3.19
C LYS A 76 -20.26 1.02 4.26
N LEU A 77 -19.94 1.20 5.54
CA LEU A 77 -20.79 0.71 6.63
C LEU A 77 -22.15 1.43 6.67
N ILE A 78 -22.15 2.75 6.50
CA ILE A 78 -23.40 3.56 6.48
C ILE A 78 -24.27 3.21 5.26
N THR A 79 -23.65 2.88 4.13
CA THR A 79 -24.35 2.46 2.90
C THR A 79 -24.66 0.96 2.85
N CYS A 80 -24.47 0.22 3.96
CA CYS A 80 -24.61 -1.23 4.03
C CYS A 80 -23.86 -1.97 2.89
N GLY A 81 -22.67 -1.50 2.54
CA GLY A 81 -21.80 -2.12 1.54
C GLY A 81 -22.25 -1.91 0.08
N GLY A 82 -23.16 -0.96 -0.19
CA GLY A 82 -23.54 -0.56 -1.54
C GLY A 82 -24.01 -1.73 -2.43
N ALA A 83 -24.82 -2.64 -1.86
CA ALA A 83 -25.38 -3.82 -2.52
C ALA A 83 -24.35 -4.77 -3.17
N GLY A 84 -23.08 -4.75 -2.73
CA GLY A 84 -22.01 -5.59 -3.27
C GLY A 84 -21.31 -5.04 -4.52
N ILE A 85 -21.84 -3.99 -5.16
CA ILE A 85 -21.19 -3.32 -6.30
C ILE A 85 -19.91 -2.63 -5.83
N TRP A 86 -19.97 -1.93 -4.69
CA TRP A 86 -18.80 -1.30 -4.07
C TRP A 86 -17.72 -2.31 -3.68
N TRP A 87 -18.11 -3.52 -3.30
CA TRP A 87 -17.19 -4.60 -3.01
C TRP A 87 -16.44 -5.04 -4.27
N ILE A 88 -17.15 -5.28 -5.38
CA ILE A 88 -16.54 -5.69 -6.66
C ILE A 88 -15.53 -4.65 -7.17
N VAL A 89 -15.89 -3.36 -7.12
CA VAL A 89 -14.99 -2.28 -7.55
C VAL A 89 -13.72 -2.24 -6.69
N ASP A 90 -13.87 -2.41 -5.37
CA ASP A 90 -12.72 -2.37 -4.46
C ASP A 90 -11.75 -3.54 -4.65
N LEU A 91 -12.21 -4.72 -5.09
CA LEU A 91 -11.31 -5.83 -5.40
C LEU A 91 -10.25 -5.46 -6.44
N PHE A 92 -10.60 -4.61 -7.41
CA PHE A 92 -9.66 -4.13 -8.42
C PHE A 92 -8.88 -2.89 -7.96
N LEU A 93 -9.46 -2.05 -7.09
CA LEU A 93 -8.83 -0.81 -6.64
C LEU A 93 -7.83 -1.00 -5.50
N ILE A 94 -8.12 -1.89 -4.55
CA ILE A 94 -7.42 -1.94 -3.26
C ILE A 94 -5.93 -2.24 -3.40
N MET A 95 -5.55 -3.11 -4.34
CA MET A 95 -4.13 -3.44 -4.56
C MET A 95 -3.32 -2.23 -5.02
N ASN A 96 -3.90 -1.42 -5.92
CA ASN A 96 -3.25 -0.22 -6.44
C ASN A 96 -3.17 0.86 -5.36
N GLU A 97 -4.23 1.03 -4.56
CA GLU A 97 -4.25 1.96 -3.43
C GLU A 97 -3.21 1.59 -2.37
N THR A 98 -3.09 0.32 -2.01
CA THR A 98 -2.04 -0.15 -1.09
C THR A 98 -0.64 0.17 -1.61
N ARG A 99 -0.38 -0.11 -2.90
CA ARG A 99 0.91 0.20 -3.55
C ARG A 99 1.18 1.69 -3.61
N ALA A 100 0.17 2.50 -3.92
CA ALA A 100 0.29 3.95 -3.97
C ALA A 100 0.60 4.56 -2.60
N LYS A 101 -0.05 4.08 -1.53
CA LYS A 101 0.25 4.52 -0.15
C LYS A 101 1.63 4.09 0.32
N ASN A 102 2.04 2.87 -0.01
CA ASN A 102 3.40 2.38 0.22
C ASN A 102 4.46 3.26 -0.47
N LEU A 103 4.20 3.71 -1.70
CA LEU A 103 5.07 4.65 -2.41
C LEU A 103 5.14 6.01 -1.68
N ARG A 104 4.00 6.55 -1.24
CA ARG A 104 3.97 7.80 -0.47
C ARG A 104 4.76 7.70 0.83
N LEU A 105 4.61 6.60 1.57
CA LEU A 105 5.42 6.27 2.76
C LEU A 105 6.92 6.33 2.46
N LEU A 106 7.34 5.79 1.31
CA LEU A 106 8.74 5.80 0.89
C LEU A 106 9.26 7.20 0.52
N GLN A 107 8.40 8.12 0.12
CA GLN A 107 8.79 9.49 -0.26
C GLN A 107 8.73 10.44 0.95
N THR A 108 7.58 10.50 1.62
CA THR A 108 7.28 11.49 2.65
C THR A 108 7.57 11.01 4.07
N GLY A 109 7.67 9.69 4.28
CA GLY A 109 7.78 9.09 5.62
C GLY A 109 6.47 9.03 6.40
N TYR A 110 5.35 9.42 5.78
CA TYR A 110 4.01 9.41 6.39
C TYR A 110 3.05 8.50 5.61
N SER A 111 2.08 7.94 6.32
CA SER A 111 1.18 6.88 5.83
C SER A 111 -0.25 7.32 5.48
N TYR A 112 -0.55 8.62 5.58
CA TYR A 112 -1.89 9.21 5.43
C TYR A 112 -2.00 10.06 4.16
#